data_AF-T1BZI3-F1
#
_entry.id   AF-T1BZI3-F1
#
_cell.length_a   1.000
_cell.length_b   1.000
_cell.length_c   1.000
_cell.angle_alpha   90.00
_cell.angle_beta   90.00
_cell.angle_gamma   90.00
#
_symmetry.space_group_name_H-M   'P 1'
#
loop_
_entity.id
_entity.type
_entity.pdbx_description
1 polymer ?
#
loop_
_entity_poly.entity_id
_entity_poly.type
_entity_poly.pdbx_seq_one_letter_code
_entity_poly.pdbx_strand_id
1 'polypeptide(L)' 'KHEDVYLKGYASMGELMVGLTEYFAFYNSERPHQSLGNRTPDIVYRTAKGGGAVIVDKFSGLEGDTSVPPRPA' A
#
# COMPACT_ATOMS: atom_id res chain seq x y z
N LYS A 1 8.53 -1.95 17.80
CA LYS A 1 8.34 -0.57 18.29
C LYS A 1 6.87 -0.35 18.57
N HIS A 2 6.50 0.05 19.79
CA HIS A 2 5.18 0.57 20.11
C HIS A 2 5.44 2.01 20.55
N GLU A 3 5.18 2.94 19.65
CA GLU A 3 5.13 4.35 20.00
C GLU A 3 3.68 4.61 20.35
N ASP A 4 3.48 5.17 21.54
CA ASP A 4 2.20 5.31 22.24
C ASP A 4 1.02 5.52 21.29
N VAL A 5 0.06 4.59 21.34
CA VAL A 5 -1.19 4.68 20.59
C VAL A 5 -1.97 5.86 21.17
N TYR A 6 -1.84 7.03 20.56
CA TYR A 6 -2.70 8.17 20.81
C TYR A 6 -4.11 7.83 20.32
N LEU A 7 -4.95 7.31 21.21
CA LEU A 7 -6.40 7.43 21.02
C LEU A 7 -6.74 8.91 21.23
N LYS A 8 -6.59 9.72 20.16
CA LYS A 8 -7.32 10.98 20.07
C LYS A 8 -8.80 10.59 20.25
N GLY A 9 -9.46 11.17 21.25
CA GLY A 9 -10.86 10.93 21.55
C GLY A 9 -11.75 11.56 20.49
N TYR A 10 -11.71 11.03 19.27
CA TYR A 10 -12.50 11.52 18.15
C TYR A 10 -13.98 11.46 18.54
N ALA A 11 -14.60 12.63 18.75
CA ALA A 11 -15.97 12.74 19.20
C ALA A 11 -16.95 12.56 18.04
N SER A 12 -16.48 12.66 16.80
CA SER A 12 -17.25 12.46 15.58
C SER A 12 -16.47 11.75 14.47
N MET A 13 -17.21 11.20 13.50
CA MET A 13 -16.64 10.61 12.28
C MET A 13 -15.78 11.62 11.49
N GLY A 14 -16.16 12.90 11.47
CA GLY A 14 -15.40 13.94 10.78
C GLY A 14 -14.02 14.15 11.40
N GLU A 15 -13.95 14.24 12.72
CA GLU A 15 -12.68 14.38 13.44
C GLU A 15 -11.79 13.14 13.28
N LEU A 16 -12.38 11.95 13.28
CA LEU A 16 -11.66 10.70 13.00
C LEU A 16 -10.99 10.74 11.63
N MET A 17 -11.73 11.13 10.59
CA MET A 17 -11.19 11.19 9.22
C MET A 17 -10.05 12.21 9.10
N VAL A 18 -10.19 13.39 9.74
CA VAL A 18 -9.12 14.40 9.79
C VAL A 18 -7.88 13.83 10.49
N GLY A 19 -8.06 13.26 11.68
CA GLY A 19 -6.94 12.71 12.45
C GLY A 19 -6.24 11.54 11.76
N LEU A 20 -6.97 10.65 11.09
CA LEU A 20 -6.38 9.59 10.27
C LEU A 20 -5.60 10.17 9.08
N THR A 21 -6.14 11.20 8.41
CA THR A 21 -5.47 11.85 7.29
C THR A 21 -4.14 12.48 7.74
N GLU A 22 -4.14 13.21 8.85
CA GLU A 22 -2.94 13.77 9.46
C GLU A 22 -1.94 12.67 9.82
N TYR A 23 -2.42 11.59 10.45
CA TYR A 23 -1.57 10.47 10.86
C TYR A 23 -0.89 9.79 9.68
N PHE A 24 -1.63 9.51 8.60
CA PHE A 24 -1.04 8.87 7.42
C PHE A 24 -0.04 9.78 6.71
N ALA A 25 -0.30 11.08 6.65
CA ALA A 25 0.67 12.04 6.10
C ALA A 25 1.99 12.01 6.89
N PHE A 26 1.91 12.11 8.23
CA PHE A 26 3.07 12.03 9.11
C PHE A 26 3.81 10.68 9.02
N TYR A 27 3.08 9.57 9.06
CA TYR A 27 3.63 8.22 9.00
C TYR A 27 4.43 8.00 7.70
N ASN A 28 3.88 8.43 6.57
CA ASN A 28 4.48 8.20 5.26
C ASN A 28 5.66 9.13 4.96
N SER A 29 5.60 10.38 5.41
CA SER A 29 6.54 11.41 4.99
C SER A 29 7.62 11.73 6.02
N GLU A 30 7.34 11.61 7.31
CA GLU A 30 8.23 12.09 8.37
C GLU A 30 8.83 10.97 9.20
N ARG A 31 8.09 9.88 9.45
CA ARG A 31 8.52 8.85 10.41
C ARG A 31 9.46 7.82 9.77
N PRO A 32 10.74 7.73 10.19
CA PRO A 32 11.65 6.72 9.67
C PRO A 32 11.38 5.35 10.30
N HIS A 33 11.37 4.31 9.48
CA HIS A 33 11.06 2.94 9.93
C HIS A 33 12.30 2.05 9.86
N GLN A 34 12.65 1.40 10.97
CA GLN A 34 13.82 0.52 11.05
C GLN A 34 13.74 -0.64 10.05
N SER A 35 12.55 -1.22 9.83
CA SER A 35 12.32 -2.24 8.80
C SER A 35 12.58 -1.76 7.37
N LEU A 36 12.54 -0.44 7.15
CA LEU A 36 12.81 0.20 5.86
C LEU A 36 14.25 0.74 5.75
N GLY A 37 15.13 0.35 6.67
CA GLY A 37 16.50 0.87 6.77
C GLY A 37 16.54 2.31 7.27
N ASN A 38 15.68 2.66 8.23
CA ASN A 38 15.52 4.02 8.75
C ASN A 38 15.16 5.06 7.68
N ARG A 39 14.41 4.64 6.65
CA ARG A 39 13.82 5.53 5.65
C ARG A 39 12.31 5.64 5.87
N THR A 40 11.72 6.68 5.30
CA THR A 40 10.26 6.87 5.32
C THR A 40 9.60 6.05 4.20
N PRO A 41 8.33 5.64 4.37
CA PRO A 41 7.58 4.94 3.33
C PRO A 41 7.59 5.66 1.97
N ASP A 42 7.45 6.99 1.94
CA ASP A 42 7.49 7.78 0.70
C ASP A 42 8.80 7.59 -0.07
N ILE A 43 9.94 7.57 0.64
CA ILE A 43 11.25 7.34 0.00
C ILE A 43 11.31 5.92 -0.59
N VAL A 44 10.83 4.93 0.15
CA VAL A 44 10.87 3.53 -0.28
C VAL A 44 9.98 3.29 -1.49
N TYR A 45 8.75 3.81 -1.49
CA TYR A 45 7.83 3.68 -2.62
C TYR A 45 8.33 4.41 -3.86
N ARG A 46 8.85 5.64 -3.73
CA ARG A 46 9.44 6.37 -4.87
C ARG A 46 10.63 5.64 -5.49
N THR A 47 11.41 4.91 -4.68
CA THR A 47 12.63 4.25 -5.15
C THR A 47 12.44 2.77 -5.47
N ALA A 48 11.25 2.20 -5.21
CA ALA A 48 10.94 0.77 -5.26
C ALA A 48 11.94 -0.12 -4.47
N LYS A 49 12.61 0.43 -3.45
CA LYS A 49 13.71 -0.25 -2.73
C LYS A 49 13.39 -0.41 -1.25
N GLY A 50 13.16 -1.65 -0.81
CA GLY A 50 13.03 -2.01 0.61
C GLY A 50 11.60 -2.03 1.16
N GLY A 51 10.58 -1.95 0.29
CA GLY A 51 9.17 -1.99 0.70
C GLY A 51 8.58 -3.39 0.87
N GLY A 52 9.34 -4.45 0.53
CA GLY A 52 8.93 -5.85 0.68
C GLY A 52 7.73 -6.31 -0.19
N ALA A 53 7.02 -5.39 -0.83
CA ALA A 53 5.90 -5.69 -1.72
C ALA A 53 6.42 -6.31 -3.03
N VAL A 54 6.17 -7.61 -3.21
CA VAL A 54 6.35 -8.30 -4.49
C VAL A 54 4.99 -8.31 -5.19
N ILE A 55 4.86 -7.58 -6.30
CA ILE A 55 3.71 -7.72 -7.18
C ILE A 55 3.94 -8.99 -8.00
N VAL A 56 3.39 -10.11 -7.53
CA VAL A 56 3.36 -11.35 -8.33
C VAL A 56 2.32 -11.13 -9.43
N ASP A 57 2.76 -11.11 -10.67
CA ASP A 57 1.83 -11.15 -11.78
C ASP A 57 1.23 -12.56 -11.86
N LYS A 58 -0.03 -12.68 -11.45
CA LYS A 58 -0.79 -13.94 -11.49
C LYS A 58 -1.53 -14.12 -12.82
N PHE A 59 -1.53 -13.13 -13.71
CA PHE A 59 -2.39 -13.10 -14.90
C PHE A 59 -1.66 -12.87 -16.23
N SER A 60 -0.33 -12.70 -16.23
CA SER A 60 0.53 -12.67 -17.42
C SER A 60 0.40 -13.85 -18.41
N GLY A 61 -0.34 -14.91 -18.07
CA GLY A 61 -0.45 -16.15 -18.86
C GLY A 61 -1.73 -16.35 -19.66
N LEU A 62 -2.62 -15.36 -19.78
CA LEU A 62 -3.81 -15.46 -20.65
C LEU A 62 -3.58 -14.73 -21.97
N GLU A 63 -2.47 -15.03 -22.65
CA GLU A 63 -2.38 -14.75 -24.08
C GLU A 63 -3.35 -15.70 -24.80
N GLY A 64 -4.26 -15.12 -25.58
CA GLY A 64 -5.41 -15.78 -26.15
C GLY A 64 -5.07 -16.96 -27.06
N ASP A 65 -5.53 -18.14 -26.67
CA ASP A 65 -5.84 -19.20 -27.63
C ASP A 65 -7.30 -19.01 -28.09
N THR A 66 -7.45 -18.29 -29.20
CA THR A 66 -8.71 -18.26 -29.97
C THR A 66 -8.63 -19.28 -31.11
N SER A 67 -8.42 -20.56 -30.81
CA SER A 67 -8.65 -21.64 -31.77
C SER A 67 -9.91 -22.44 -31.41
N VAL A 68 -11.08 -21.79 -31.54
CA VAL A 68 -12.35 -22.53 -31.60
C VAL A 68 -12.57 -22.96 -33.06
N PRO A 69 -12.54 -24.26 -33.40
CA PRO A 69 -12.86 -24.69 -34.77
C PRO A 69 -14.35 -24.45 -35.07
N PRO A 70 -14.72 -24.12 -36.31
CA PRO A 70 -16.11 -23.92 -36.68
C PRO A 70 -16.88 -25.24 -36.56
N ARG A 71 -18.04 -25.17 -35.90
CA ARG A 71 -18.96 -26.31 -35.74
C ARG A 71 -19.64 -26.56 -37.10
N PRO A 72 -19.71 -27.81 -37.61
CA PRO A 72 -20.40 -28.09 -38.86
C PRO A 72 -21.92 -27.88 -38.71
N ALA A 73 -22.54 -27.45 -39.80
CA ALA A 73 -23.98 -27.17 -39.94
C ALA A 73 -24.82 -28.46 -39.92
#